data_AF-A0A7S2G1X5-F1
#
_entry.id   AF-A0A7S2G1X5-F1
#
_cell.length_a   1.000
_cell.length_b   1.000
_cell.length_c   1.000
_cell.angle_alpha   90.00
_cell.angle_beta   90.00
_cell.angle_gamma   90.00
#
_symmetry.space_group_name_H-M   'P 1'
#
loop_
_entity.id
_entity.type
_entity.pdbx_description
1 polymer ?
#
loop_
_entity_poly.entity_id
_entity_poly.type
_entity_poly.pdbx_seq_one_letter_code
_entity_poly.pdbx_strand_id
1 'polypeptide(L)'
;MIKVGEGDDQVCFGTEGVAGTNRLSSMTCAENCEVLHFNMARNERMDNSGVDALAKHAFSVFIEDELTKMPLFFGLSRASMKEIASKLELRECGTAGESIFSPGMPADECYILAKGRVALHDYDGTSLDKLTAGSVEDGYPFFGQSALLQGGVRKDSA
;
A
#
# COMPACT_ATOMS: atom_id res chain seq x y z
N MET A 1 -18.12 27.05 -14.72
CA MET A 1 -16.64 27.06 -14.83
C MET A 1 -16.12 26.83 -13.42
N ILE A 2 -15.80 25.58 -13.08
CA ILE A 2 -15.40 25.23 -11.71
C ILE A 2 -13.93 25.61 -11.58
N LYS A 3 -13.65 26.59 -10.72
CA LYS A 3 -12.28 26.90 -10.31
C LYS A 3 -11.84 25.77 -9.39
N VAL A 4 -10.96 24.91 -9.88
CA VAL A 4 -10.18 24.00 -9.03
C VAL A 4 -9.20 24.91 -8.28
N GLY A 5 -9.29 24.91 -6.95
CA GLY A 5 -8.42 25.73 -6.10
C GLY A 5 -6.96 25.38 -6.36
N GLU A 6 -6.14 26.38 -6.63
CA GLU A 6 -4.68 26.27 -6.63
C GLU A 6 -4.22 26.29 -5.16
N GLY A 7 -3.62 25.19 -4.69
CA GLY A 7 -2.96 25.12 -3.38
C GLY A 7 -3.19 23.80 -2.64
N ASP A 8 -2.16 22.94 -2.73
CA ASP A 8 -1.69 21.90 -1.81
C ASP A 8 -2.66 20.95 -1.08
N ASP A 9 -2.37 19.66 -1.27
CA ASP A 9 -2.98 18.45 -0.69
C ASP A 9 -4.44 18.18 -1.04
N GLN A 10 -4.67 17.78 -2.30
CA GLN A 10 -5.84 16.96 -2.61
C GLN A 10 -5.71 15.63 -1.85
N VAL A 11 -6.44 15.51 -0.74
CA VAL A 11 -6.47 14.26 0.01
C VAL A 11 -7.36 13.26 -0.74
N CYS A 12 -6.75 12.22 -1.29
CA CYS A 12 -7.44 11.15 -1.99
C CYS A 12 -7.87 10.07 -0.99
N PHE A 13 -9.16 9.99 -0.71
CA PHE A 13 -9.76 8.91 0.08
C PHE A 13 -10.58 7.98 -0.82
N GLY A 14 -10.65 6.68 -0.49
CA GLY A 14 -11.48 5.73 -1.23
C GLY A 14 -10.85 5.20 -2.53
N THR A 15 -9.55 5.44 -2.75
CA THR A 15 -8.79 4.90 -3.89
C THR A 15 -8.62 3.39 -3.81
N GLU A 16 -8.84 2.78 -2.63
CA GLU A 16 -8.87 1.34 -2.39
C GLU A 16 -9.80 0.63 -3.39
N GLY A 17 -11.00 1.18 -3.59
CA GLY A 17 -11.97 0.61 -4.52
C GLY A 17 -11.56 0.68 -5.99
N VAL A 18 -10.67 1.62 -6.35
CA VAL A 18 -10.10 1.76 -7.70
C VAL A 18 -8.88 0.83 -7.86
N ALA A 19 -8.10 0.65 -6.79
CA ALA A 19 -6.98 -0.28 -6.71
C ALA A 19 -7.42 -1.75 -6.51
N GLY A 20 -8.72 -2.02 -6.40
CA GLY A 20 -9.28 -3.36 -6.23
C GLY A 20 -9.19 -3.93 -4.80
N THR A 21 -8.88 -3.09 -3.80
CA THR A 21 -8.86 -3.48 -2.39
C THR A 21 -10.20 -3.19 -1.71
N ASN A 22 -10.49 -3.91 -0.62
CA ASN A 22 -11.68 -3.65 0.18
C ASN A 22 -11.57 -2.29 0.85
N ARG A 23 -12.68 -1.55 0.94
CA ARG A 23 -12.73 -0.30 1.71
C ARG A 23 -12.31 -0.56 3.16
N LEU A 24 -11.35 0.22 3.65
CA LEU A 24 -10.85 0.12 5.02
C LEU A 24 -11.47 1.19 5.95
N SER A 25 -12.15 2.17 5.36
CA SER A 25 -12.83 3.25 6.05
C SER A 25 -14.25 3.44 5.53
N SER A 26 -15.12 3.99 6.37
CA SER A 26 -16.42 4.51 5.98
C SER A 26 -16.40 6.03 5.99
N MET A 27 -17.16 6.65 5.09
CA MET A 27 -17.34 8.09 5.05
C MET A 27 -18.82 8.41 5.13
N THR A 28 -19.17 9.37 5.99
CA THR A 28 -20.53 9.83 6.20
C THR A 28 -20.57 11.33 5.93
N CYS A 29 -21.60 11.79 5.20
CA CYS A 29 -21.81 13.21 4.99
C CYS A 29 -22.16 13.86 6.34
N ALA A 30 -21.34 14.80 6.82
CA ALA A 30 -21.64 15.57 8.04
C ALA A 30 -22.75 16.61 7.80
N GLU A 31 -22.98 16.98 6.55
CA GLU A 31 -24.03 17.89 6.08
C GLU A 31 -24.47 17.50 4.65
N ASN A 32 -25.24 18.35 3.97
CA ASN A 32 -25.65 18.08 2.60
C ASN A 32 -24.46 18.16 1.64
N CYS A 33 -24.14 17.04 0.97
CA CYS A 33 -23.02 16.96 0.02
C CYS A 33 -23.52 16.66 -1.40
N GLU A 34 -22.89 17.29 -2.38
CA GLU A 34 -22.96 16.90 -3.79
C GLU A 34 -21.61 16.30 -4.19
N VAL A 35 -21.61 15.12 -4.82
CA VAL A 35 -20.39 14.40 -5.19
C VAL A 35 -20.38 14.03 -6.67
N LEU A 36 -19.23 14.20 -7.32
CA LEU A 36 -18.97 13.59 -8.62
C LEU A 36 -18.56 12.13 -8.39
N HIS A 37 -19.48 11.22 -8.69
CA HIS A 37 -19.29 9.80 -8.44
C HIS A 37 -18.71 9.09 -9.67
N PHE A 38 -17.48 8.61 -9.55
CA PHE A 38 -16.87 7.71 -10.53
C PHE A 38 -17.12 6.26 -10.13
N ASN A 39 -17.85 5.51 -10.95
CA ASN A 39 -18.24 4.13 -10.68
C ASN A 39 -17.61 3.19 -11.71
N MET A 40 -16.66 2.36 -11.26
CA MET A 40 -15.95 1.37 -12.08
C MET A 40 -16.91 0.41 -12.81
N ALA A 41 -18.01 0.01 -12.17
CA ALA A 41 -18.99 -0.92 -12.75
C ALA A 41 -19.90 -0.27 -13.82
N ARG A 42 -19.88 1.06 -13.97
CA ARG A 42 -20.69 1.79 -14.98
C ARG A 42 -19.89 2.27 -16.19
N ASN A 43 -18.60 1.91 -16.28
CA ASN A 43 -17.71 2.39 -17.34
C ASN A 43 -17.72 1.49 -18.59
N GLU A 44 -18.90 1.20 -19.14
CA GLU A 44 -19.08 0.43 -20.40
C GLU A 44 -18.38 1.05 -21.62
N ARG A 45 -17.89 2.30 -21.50
CA ARG A 45 -17.24 3.09 -22.57
C ARG A 45 -15.74 3.31 -22.41
N MET A 46 -15.14 2.97 -21.26
CA MET A 46 -13.68 2.91 -21.17
C MET A 46 -13.25 1.52 -21.63
N ASP A 47 -12.27 1.47 -22.52
CA ASP A 47 -11.59 0.22 -22.80
C ASP A 47 -10.83 -0.25 -21.55
N ASN A 48 -10.49 -1.53 -21.50
CA ASN A 48 -9.75 -2.08 -20.35
C ASN A 48 -8.42 -1.34 -20.11
N SER A 49 -7.83 -0.73 -21.15
CA SER A 49 -6.59 0.04 -21.04
C SER A 49 -6.75 1.34 -20.23
N GLY A 50 -7.85 2.07 -20.41
CA GLY A 50 -8.17 3.28 -19.64
C GLY A 50 -8.48 2.99 -18.18
N VAL A 51 -9.17 1.87 -17.92
CA VAL A 51 -9.47 1.40 -16.55
C VAL A 51 -8.18 0.98 -15.83
N ASP A 52 -7.33 0.21 -16.50
CA ASP A 52 -6.02 -0.21 -15.95
C ASP A 52 -5.10 0.99 -15.69
N ALA A 53 -5.08 1.97 -16.59
CA ALA A 53 -4.28 3.18 -16.41
C ALA A 53 -4.74 3.99 -15.19
N LEU A 54 -6.06 4.11 -14.99
CA LEU A 54 -6.62 4.77 -13.83
C LEU A 54 -6.36 3.99 -12.54
N ALA A 55 -6.50 2.66 -12.55
CA ALA A 55 -6.20 1.81 -11.40
C ALA A 55 -4.72 1.91 -11.00
N LYS A 56 -3.80 1.85 -11.96
CA LYS A 56 -2.36 2.07 -11.73
C LYS A 56 -2.08 3.46 -11.18
N HIS A 57 -2.73 4.49 -11.71
CA HIS A 57 -2.55 5.84 -11.23
C HIS A 57 -3.07 6.03 -9.80
N ALA A 58 -4.28 5.54 -9.52
CA ALA A 58 -4.88 5.59 -8.18
C ALA A 58 -4.05 4.80 -7.16
N PHE A 59 -3.54 3.63 -7.55
CA PHE A 59 -2.61 2.84 -6.74
C PHE A 59 -1.32 3.61 -6.45
N SER A 60 -0.68 4.19 -7.46
CA SER A 60 0.56 5.00 -7.26
C SER A 60 0.32 6.17 -6.32
N VAL A 61 -0.78 6.91 -6.50
CA VAL A 61 -1.10 8.06 -5.64
C VAL A 61 -1.37 7.64 -4.20
N PHE A 62 -2.11 6.54 -4.01
CA PHE A 62 -2.37 5.97 -2.68
C PHE A 62 -1.06 5.55 -1.99
N ILE A 63 -0.22 4.80 -2.70
CA ILE A 63 1.05 4.33 -2.15
C ILE A 63 1.97 5.51 -1.86
N GLU A 64 2.07 6.51 -2.73
CA GLU A 64 2.85 7.73 -2.46
C GLU A 64 2.43 8.38 -1.13
N ASP A 65 1.13 8.54 -0.87
CA ASP A 65 0.62 9.07 0.40
C ASP A 65 1.01 8.18 1.60
N GLU A 66 0.83 6.87 1.48
CA GLU A 66 1.18 5.91 2.54
C GLU A 66 2.67 5.88 2.87
N LEU A 67 3.53 5.95 1.85
CA LEU A 67 4.98 5.99 2.06
C LEU A 67 5.39 7.23 2.88
N THR A 68 4.70 8.37 2.74
CA THR A 68 5.03 9.58 3.52
C THR A 68 4.79 9.43 5.01
N LYS A 69 3.95 8.48 5.43
CA LYS A 69 3.64 8.19 6.84
C LYS A 69 4.68 7.26 7.49
N MET A 70 5.51 6.62 6.69
CA MET A 70 6.46 5.60 7.15
C MET A 70 7.85 6.22 7.43
N PRO A 71 8.39 6.06 8.66
CA PRO A 71 9.68 6.66 9.04
C PRO A 71 10.86 6.33 8.11
N LEU A 72 10.82 5.16 7.47
CA LEU A 72 11.87 4.73 6.53
C LEU A 72 12.03 5.67 5.33
N PHE A 73 10.95 6.30 4.88
CA PHE A 73 10.93 7.13 3.69
C PHE A 73 10.94 8.63 4.02
N PHE A 74 11.09 9.01 5.30
CA PHE A 74 11.18 10.40 5.71
C PHE A 74 12.41 11.08 5.08
N GLY A 75 12.19 12.28 4.54
CA GLY A 75 13.25 13.06 3.88
C GLY A 75 13.52 12.70 2.41
N LEU A 76 12.83 11.70 1.86
CA LEU A 76 12.89 11.45 0.41
C LEU A 76 12.16 12.53 -0.38
N SER A 77 12.67 12.83 -1.58
CA SER A 77 12.00 13.76 -2.49
C SER A 77 10.71 13.16 -3.04
N ARG A 78 9.74 13.99 -3.41
CA ARG A 78 8.50 13.53 -4.07
C ARG A 78 8.77 12.74 -5.35
N ALA A 79 9.82 13.09 -6.10
CA ALA A 79 10.22 12.33 -7.29
C ALA A 79 10.69 10.92 -6.94
N SER A 80 11.49 10.78 -5.88
CA SER A 80 11.95 9.48 -5.37
C SER A 80 10.79 8.65 -4.82
N MET A 81 9.85 9.27 -4.10
CA MET A 81 8.65 8.59 -3.60
C MET A 81 7.81 8.04 -4.74
N LYS A 82 7.58 8.83 -5.78
CA LYS A 82 6.87 8.41 -6.99
C LYS A 82 7.57 7.28 -7.72
N GLU A 83 8.91 7.32 -7.79
CA GLU A 83 9.68 6.23 -8.39
C GLU A 83 9.51 4.94 -7.59
N ILE A 84 9.63 4.99 -6.26
CA ILE A 84 9.45 3.83 -5.37
C ILE A 84 8.01 3.29 -5.48
N ALA A 85 7.00 4.16 -5.40
CA ALA A 85 5.59 3.78 -5.53
C ALA A 85 5.31 3.05 -6.85
N SER A 86 5.95 3.46 -7.94
CA SER A 86 5.81 2.81 -9.26
C SER A 86 6.42 1.40 -9.34
N LYS A 87 7.29 1.04 -8.39
CA LYS A 87 7.91 -0.30 -8.29
C LYS A 87 7.17 -1.24 -7.34
N LEU A 88 6.23 -0.73 -6.56
CA LEU A 88 5.41 -1.55 -5.68
C LEU A 88 4.32 -2.25 -6.49
N GLU A 89 4.07 -3.50 -6.13
CA GLU A 89 3.04 -4.34 -6.73
C GLU A 89 2.14 -4.88 -5.63
N LEU A 90 0.83 -4.81 -5.84
CA LEU A 90 -0.12 -5.51 -4.97
C LEU A 90 -0.05 -7.00 -5.31
N ARG A 91 0.39 -7.82 -4.36
CA ARG A 91 0.48 -9.28 -4.50
C ARG A 91 -0.25 -9.97 -3.36
N GLU A 92 -0.93 -11.07 -3.67
CA GLU A 92 -1.38 -12.01 -2.66
C GLU A 92 -0.21 -12.91 -2.29
N CYS A 93 0.17 -12.90 -1.01
CA CYS A 93 1.37 -13.62 -0.54
C CYS A 93 1.08 -15.07 -0.09
N GLY A 94 -0.17 -15.53 -0.15
CA GLY A 94 -0.57 -16.90 0.20
C GLY A 94 -1.81 -16.98 1.08
N THR A 95 -2.06 -18.17 1.59
CA THR A 95 -3.12 -18.52 2.54
C THR A 95 -2.57 -18.64 3.97
N ALA A 96 -3.46 -18.72 4.96
CA ALA A 96 -3.05 -18.79 6.36
C ALA A 96 -2.12 -20.00 6.63
N GLY A 97 -0.91 -19.71 7.10
CA GLY A 97 0.12 -20.71 7.41
C GLY A 97 1.18 -20.91 6.31
N GLU A 98 1.00 -20.31 5.14
CA GLU A 98 2.06 -20.25 4.13
C GLU A 98 3.05 -19.14 4.46
N SER A 99 4.33 -19.41 4.23
CA SER A 99 5.39 -18.44 4.49
C SER A 99 5.55 -17.48 3.30
N ILE A 100 5.65 -16.19 3.59
CA ILE A 100 5.95 -15.12 2.64
C ILE A 100 7.44 -15.17 2.27
N PHE A 101 8.30 -15.39 3.27
CA PHE A 101 9.72 -15.69 3.07
C PHE A 101 10.27 -16.50 4.23
N SER A 102 11.32 -17.25 3.94
CA SER A 102 11.98 -18.13 4.90
C SER A 102 13.46 -17.80 5.07
N PRO A 103 14.09 -18.21 6.18
CA PRO A 103 15.51 -17.97 6.39
C PRO A 103 16.34 -18.68 5.33
N GLY A 104 17.45 -18.07 4.93
CA GLY A 104 18.29 -18.55 3.83
C GLY A 104 17.85 -18.10 2.43
N MET A 105 16.65 -17.54 2.27
CA MET A 105 16.26 -16.89 1.00
C MET A 105 17.07 -15.60 0.77
N PRO A 106 17.26 -15.17 -0.48
CA PRO A 106 17.84 -13.86 -0.79
C PRO A 106 17.09 -12.71 -0.10
N ALA A 107 17.85 -11.68 0.28
CA ALA A 107 17.36 -10.50 0.95
C ALA A 107 17.19 -9.30 0.00
N ASP A 108 16.48 -9.49 -1.11
CA ASP A 108 16.32 -8.53 -2.21
C ASP A 108 14.94 -7.88 -2.28
N GLU A 109 14.03 -8.23 -1.36
CA GLU A 109 12.65 -7.72 -1.31
C GLU A 109 12.29 -7.14 0.06
N CYS A 110 11.25 -6.32 0.10
CA CYS A 110 10.62 -5.84 1.34
C CYS A 110 9.11 -5.72 1.14
N TYR A 111 8.35 -5.68 2.22
CA TYR A 111 6.90 -5.86 2.15
C TYR A 111 6.17 -4.82 2.99
N ILE A 112 5.03 -4.34 2.47
CA ILE A 112 4.04 -3.52 3.16
C ILE A 112 2.78 -4.37 3.35
N LEU A 113 2.35 -4.58 4.60
CA LEU A 113 1.19 -5.43 4.89
C LEU A 113 -0.13 -4.67 4.66
N ALA A 114 -0.63 -4.69 3.42
CA ALA A 114 -1.87 -4.01 3.04
C ALA A 114 -3.15 -4.60 3.67
N LYS A 115 -3.16 -5.91 3.97
CA LYS A 115 -4.32 -6.61 4.56
C LYS A 115 -3.89 -7.86 5.32
N GLY A 116 -4.59 -8.16 6.42
CA GLY A 116 -4.41 -9.40 7.17
C GLY A 116 -3.45 -9.26 8.34
N ARG A 117 -2.82 -10.38 8.71
CA ARG A 117 -1.87 -10.47 9.83
C ARG A 117 -0.73 -11.40 9.45
N VAL A 118 0.47 -11.08 9.88
CA VAL A 118 1.67 -11.91 9.72
C VAL A 118 2.37 -12.08 11.06
N ALA A 119 3.05 -13.20 11.24
CA ALA A 119 3.86 -13.47 12.42
C ALA A 119 5.33 -13.57 11.98
N LEU A 120 6.18 -12.78 12.61
CA LEU A 120 7.62 -12.82 12.37
C LEU A 120 8.27 -13.80 13.34
N HIS A 121 9.16 -14.62 12.82
CA HIS A 121 9.98 -15.54 13.59
C HIS A 121 11.46 -15.36 13.25
N ASP A 122 12.35 -15.60 14.21
CA ASP A 122 13.78 -15.70 13.94
C ASP A 122 14.16 -17.05 13.32
N TYR A 123 15.45 -17.24 13.04
CA TYR A 123 15.99 -18.47 12.47
C TYR A 123 15.70 -19.73 13.32
N ASP A 124 15.57 -19.57 14.64
CA ASP A 124 15.29 -20.67 15.57
C ASP A 124 13.77 -20.91 15.76
N GLY A 125 12.93 -20.14 15.05
CA GLY A 125 11.47 -20.21 15.11
C GLY A 125 10.86 -19.41 16.27
N THR A 126 11.67 -18.67 17.02
CA THR A 126 11.19 -17.83 18.12
C THR A 126 10.37 -16.68 17.56
N SER A 127 9.17 -16.46 18.11
CA SER A 127 8.31 -15.35 17.67
C SER A 127 8.97 -14.01 18.01
N LEU A 128 9.23 -13.21 16.97
CA LEU A 128 9.77 -11.86 17.08
C LEU A 128 8.66 -10.82 17.22
N ASP A 129 7.63 -10.91 16.37
CA ASP A 129 6.54 -9.94 16.33
C ASP A 129 5.27 -10.51 15.67
N LYS A 130 4.14 -9.81 15.82
CA LYS A 130 2.89 -10.05 15.10
C LYS A 130 2.34 -8.74 14.55
N LEU A 131 2.39 -8.59 13.24
CA LEU A 131 1.93 -7.40 12.55
C LEU A 131 0.49 -7.59 12.08
N THR A 132 -0.32 -6.57 12.25
CA THR A 132 -1.68 -6.49 11.69
C THR A 132 -1.72 -5.32 10.72
N ALA A 133 -2.32 -5.51 9.54
CA ALA A 133 -2.49 -4.42 8.58
C ALA A 133 -3.07 -3.18 9.27
N GLY A 134 -2.46 -2.04 9.01
CA GLY A 134 -2.70 -0.80 9.73
C GLY A 134 -4.07 -0.18 9.46
N SER A 135 -4.44 0.74 10.34
CA SER A 135 -5.53 1.69 10.10
C SER A 135 -5.00 2.90 9.31
N VAL A 136 -5.89 3.73 8.77
CA VAL A 136 -5.53 4.96 8.02
C VAL A 136 -4.65 5.92 8.84
N GLU A 137 -4.69 5.84 10.17
CA GLU A 137 -3.98 6.75 11.08
C GLU A 137 -2.55 6.28 11.42
N ASP A 138 -2.32 4.96 11.50
CA ASP A 138 -1.04 4.40 11.93
C ASP A 138 -0.09 4.04 10.76
N GLY A 139 -0.62 4.07 9.53
CA GLY A 139 0.07 3.58 8.33
C GLY A 139 0.22 2.06 8.31
N TYR A 140 0.67 1.52 7.18
CA TYR A 140 0.82 0.06 7.03
C TYR A 140 2.14 -0.47 7.62
N PRO A 141 2.14 -1.64 8.30
CA PRO A 141 3.37 -2.26 8.76
C PRO A 141 4.32 -2.59 7.61
N PHE A 142 5.58 -2.20 7.77
CA PHE A 142 6.66 -2.52 6.85
C PHE A 142 7.61 -3.56 7.46
N PHE A 143 7.96 -4.59 6.70
CA PHE A 143 8.80 -5.70 7.17
C PHE A 143 9.76 -6.23 6.11
N GLY A 144 10.80 -6.96 6.55
CA GLY A 144 11.84 -7.52 5.71
C GLY A 144 12.98 -6.54 5.33
N GLN A 145 12.98 -5.34 5.89
CA GLN A 145 13.92 -4.26 5.61
C GLN A 145 15.32 -4.48 6.16
N SER A 146 15.43 -5.18 7.29
CA SER A 146 16.71 -5.44 7.95
C SER A 146 17.66 -6.20 7.03
N ALA A 147 17.11 -7.16 6.28
CA ALA A 147 17.87 -7.97 5.35
C ALA A 147 18.29 -7.17 4.09
N LEU A 148 17.47 -6.22 3.63
CA LEU A 148 17.78 -5.35 2.49
C LEU A 148 18.89 -4.33 2.82
N LEU A 149 18.92 -3.81 4.06
CA LEU A 149 19.94 -2.86 4.51
C LEU A 149 21.29 -3.55 4.81
N GLN A 150 21.27 -4.79 5.30
CA GLN A 150 22.48 -5.54 5.66
C GLN A 150 23.04 -6.36 4.48
N GLY A 151 22.21 -6.66 3.48
CA GLY A 151 22.51 -7.58 2.40
C GLY A 151 22.60 -9.04 2.85
N GLY A 152 22.74 -9.95 1.89
CA GLY A 152 22.95 -11.38 2.15
C GLY A 152 21.64 -12.18 2.12
N VAL A 153 21.43 -13.00 3.16
CA VAL A 153 20.28 -13.91 3.26
C VAL A 153 19.38 -13.54 4.43
N ARG A 154 18.08 -13.85 4.30
CA ARG A 154 17.09 -13.75 5.38
C ARG A 154 17.55 -14.54 6.60
N LYS A 155 17.38 -13.95 7.78
CA LYS A 155 17.60 -14.61 9.09
C LYS A 155 16.31 -14.79 9.87
N ASP A 156 15.21 -14.32 9.30
CA ASP A 156 13.87 -14.28 9.83
C ASP A 156 12.90 -14.95 8.83
N SER A 157 11.68 -15.22 9.29
CA SER A 157 10.58 -15.71 8.46
C SER A 157 9.30 -14.92 8.73
N ALA A 158 8.44 -14.86 7.71
CA ALA A 158 7.10 -14.27 7.77
C ALA A 158 6.07 -15.19 7.11
#